data_AF-A0A7Y2YYF4-F1
#
_entry.id   AF-A0A7Y2YYF4-F1
#
_cell.length_a   1.000
_cell.length_b   1.000
_cell.length_c   1.000
_cell.angle_alpha   90.00
_cell.angle_beta   90.00
_cell.angle_gamma   90.00
#
_symmetry.space_group_name_H-M   'P 1'
#
loop_
_entity.id
_entity.type
_entity.pdbx_description
1 polymer ?
#
loop_
_entity_poly.entity_id
_entity_poly.type
_entity_poly.pdbx_seq_one_letter_code
_entity_poly.pdbx_strand_id
1 'polypeptide(L)'
;MASNDRDECNRQNTGGCDAQPEVAMLRAEISFWQDLIEACPDSQSPDSIERMKQALALAEFRLAKLSTELRVWTRPFQGRPVH
;
A
#
# COMPACT_ATOMS: atom_id res chain seq x y z
N MET A 1 5.54 51.86 5.96
CA MET A 1 4.55 50.93 5.37
C MET A 1 5.12 49.52 5.48
N ALA A 2 4.26 48.55 5.80
CA ALA A 2 4.52 47.35 6.59
C ALA A 2 5.52 46.31 6.04
N SER A 3 6.20 45.65 6.98
CA SER A 3 6.80 44.31 6.85
C SER A 3 5.74 43.26 6.55
N ASN A 4 6.04 42.37 5.60
CA ASN A 4 5.61 40.95 5.57
C ASN A 4 6.65 40.28 4.65
N ASP A 5 7.75 39.75 5.16
CA ASP A 5 7.79 38.43 5.81
C ASP A 5 6.85 37.44 5.12
N ARG A 6 7.40 36.74 4.12
CA ARG A 6 6.88 35.46 3.67
C ARG A 6 8.04 34.48 3.71
N ASP A 7 8.51 34.31 4.94
CA ASP A 7 9.13 33.10 5.41
C ASP A 7 8.17 31.92 5.16
N GLU A 8 8.73 30.71 5.17
CA GLU A 8 8.00 29.45 5.32
C GLU A 8 7.24 28.89 4.10
N CYS A 9 8.01 28.46 3.09
CA CYS A 9 7.71 27.16 2.46
C CYS A 9 8.68 26.11 3.02
N ASN A 10 8.72 26.02 4.35
CA ASN A 10 9.34 24.95 5.09
C ASN A 10 8.26 23.94 5.51
N ARG A 11 8.68 22.68 5.61
CA ARG A 11 7.99 21.56 6.25
C ARG A 11 7.06 20.74 5.35
N GLN A 12 7.64 20.16 4.30
CA GLN A 12 7.41 18.73 4.08
C GLN A 12 8.68 17.97 4.44
N ASN A 13 8.89 17.88 5.75
CA ASN A 13 9.64 16.81 6.36
C ASN A 13 8.92 15.49 6.04
N THR A 14 9.16 14.91 4.86
CA THR A 14 8.84 13.50 4.57
C THR A 14 9.94 12.58 5.11
N GLY A 15 10.51 12.91 6.27
CA GLY A 15 11.30 11.99 7.06
C GLY A 15 10.38 11.02 7.76
N GLY A 16 10.07 9.89 7.11
CA GLY A 16 9.39 8.77 7.77
C GLY A 16 8.37 8.00 6.95
N CYS A 17 8.57 7.77 5.65
CA CYS A 17 7.57 7.07 4.83
C CYS A 17 8.13 6.24 3.68
N ASP A 18 9.34 5.68 3.72
CA ASP A 18 9.83 4.92 2.54
C ASP A 18 9.01 3.63 2.27
N ALA A 19 8.38 3.06 3.31
CA ALA A 19 7.50 1.89 3.19
C ALA A 19 6.01 2.20 2.94
N GLN A 20 5.58 3.46 3.09
CA GLN A 20 4.17 3.87 2.91
C GLN A 20 3.72 4.07 1.45
N PRO A 21 4.54 4.54 0.48
CA PRO A 21 4.09 4.74 -0.89
C PRO A 21 3.78 3.42 -1.59
N GLU A 22 4.56 2.36 -1.32
CA GLU A 22 4.33 1.04 -1.93
C GLU A 22 3.01 0.41 -1.44
N VAL A 23 2.70 0.55 -0.15
CA VAL A 23 1.42 0.11 0.44
C VAL A 23 0.24 0.88 -0.16
N ALA A 24 0.36 2.20 -0.33
CA ALA A 24 -0.68 3.03 -0.94
C ALA A 24 -0.89 2.69 -2.42
N MET A 25 0.19 2.47 -3.18
CA MET A 25 0.12 2.04 -4.57
C MET A 25 -0.54 0.67 -4.72
N LEU A 26 -0.15 -0.32 -3.90
CA LEU A 26 -0.74 -1.65 -3.92
C LEU A 26 -2.24 -1.63 -3.59
N ARG A 27 -2.66 -0.77 -2.64
CA ARG A 27 -4.09 -0.58 -2.35
C ARG A 27 -4.85 0.01 -3.54
N ALA A 28 -4.30 1.01 -4.20
CA ALA A 28 -4.90 1.58 -5.39
C ALA A 28 -4.99 0.56 -6.54
N GLU A 29 -3.96 -0.26 -6.72
CA GLU A 29 -3.93 -1.33 -7.73
C GLU A 29 -4.97 -2.42 -7.43
N ILE A 30 -5.13 -2.84 -6.17
CA ILE A 30 -6.19 -3.77 -5.75
C ILE A 30 -7.58 -3.20 -6.08
N SER A 31 -7.85 -1.96 -5.71
CA SER A 31 -9.13 -1.31 -6.01
C SER A 31 -9.39 -1.19 -7.51
N PHE A 32 -8.35 -0.87 -8.31
CA PHE A 32 -8.45 -0.82 -9.76
C PHE A 32 -8.85 -2.18 -10.35
N TRP A 33 -8.17 -3.26 -9.96
CA TRP A 33 -8.50 -4.60 -10.47
C TRP A 33 -9.88 -5.08 -10.02
N GLN A 34 -10.30 -4.75 -8.79
CA GLN A 34 -11.65 -5.06 -8.30
C GLN A 34 -12.73 -4.35 -9.11
N ASP A 35 -12.57 -3.04 -9.33
CA ASP A 35 -13.50 -2.24 -10.13
C ASP A 35 -13.56 -2.73 -11.58
N LEU A 36 -12.40 -3.06 -12.17
CA LEU A 36 -12.32 -3.59 -13.54
C LEU A 36 -13.04 -4.94 -13.70
N ILE A 37 -12.90 -5.84 -12.71
CA ILE A 37 -13.55 -7.15 -12.69
C ILE A 37 -15.07 -7.00 -12.50
N GLU A 38 -15.51 -6.08 -11.64
CA GLU A 38 -16.91 -5.83 -11.35
C GLU A 38 -17.63 -5.10 -12.51
N ALA A 39 -16.96 -4.13 -13.14
CA ALA A 39 -17.54 -3.29 -14.18
C ALA A 39 -17.66 -3.99 -15.54
N CYS A 40 -16.88 -5.03 -15.83
CA CYS A 40 -16.84 -5.60 -17.17
C CYS A 40 -16.57 -7.13 -17.27
N PRO A 41 -17.37 -7.98 -16.60
CA PRO A 41 -17.25 -9.43 -16.75
C PRO A 41 -17.70 -9.93 -18.14
N ASP A 42 -18.66 -9.26 -18.79
CA ASP A 42 -19.27 -9.73 -20.04
C ASP A 42 -18.50 -9.37 -21.32
N SER A 43 -17.63 -8.37 -21.28
CA SER A 43 -16.83 -7.95 -22.45
C SER A 43 -15.42 -8.55 -22.47
N GLN A 44 -15.08 -9.35 -21.47
CA GLN A 44 -13.74 -9.89 -21.28
C GLN A 44 -13.77 -11.42 -21.43
N SER A 45 -12.80 -11.97 -22.15
CA SER A 45 -12.61 -13.41 -22.24
C SER A 45 -12.38 -14.02 -20.84
N PRO A 46 -12.80 -15.27 -20.58
CA PRO A 46 -12.57 -15.94 -19.31
C PRO A 46 -11.08 -15.95 -18.94
N ASP A 47 -10.22 -16.18 -19.92
CA ASP A 47 -8.76 -16.06 -19.84
C ASP A 47 -8.25 -14.69 -19.35
N SER A 48 -8.90 -13.61 -19.75
CA SER A 48 -8.55 -12.25 -19.33
C SER A 48 -8.99 -12.02 -17.88
N ILE A 49 -10.19 -12.49 -17.52
CA ILE A 49 -10.72 -12.40 -16.16
C ILE A 49 -9.85 -13.19 -15.19
N GLU A 50 -9.40 -14.40 -15.57
CA GLU A 50 -8.46 -15.19 -14.77
C GLU A 50 -7.13 -14.45 -14.56
N ARG A 51 -6.57 -13.83 -15.61
CA ARG A 51 -5.35 -13.01 -15.47
C ARG A 51 -5.55 -11.80 -14.56
N MET A 52 -6.70 -11.13 -14.63
CA MET A 52 -7.03 -10.02 -13.73
C MET A 52 -7.14 -10.48 -12.28
N LYS A 53 -7.79 -11.62 -12.03
CA LYS A 53 -7.87 -12.23 -10.70
C LYS A 53 -6.51 -12.65 -10.18
N GLN A 54 -5.63 -13.17 -11.04
CA GLN A 54 -4.25 -13.49 -10.67
C GLN A 54 -3.45 -12.23 -10.32
N ALA A 55 -3.60 -11.14 -11.08
CA ALA A 55 -2.97 -9.86 -10.79
C ALA A 55 -3.46 -9.27 -9.45
N LEU A 56 -4.77 -9.33 -9.20
CA LEU A 56 -5.38 -8.95 -7.93
C LEU A 56 -4.81 -9.74 -6.75
N ALA A 57 -4.81 -11.08 -6.85
CA ALA A 57 -4.26 -11.95 -5.80
C ALA A 57 -2.78 -11.70 -5.53
N LEU A 58 -2.00 -11.37 -6.57
CA LEU A 58 -0.59 -11.02 -6.43
C LEU A 58 -0.39 -9.70 -5.69
N ALA A 59 -1.20 -8.68 -6.01
CA ALA A 59 -1.16 -7.38 -5.33
C ALA A 59 -1.57 -7.51 -3.85
N GLU A 60 -2.61 -8.28 -3.55
CA GLU A 60 -3.04 -8.59 -2.17
C GLU A 60 -1.95 -9.34 -1.40
N PHE A 61 -1.31 -10.33 -2.02
CA PHE A 61 -0.21 -11.07 -1.41
C PHE A 61 0.99 -10.16 -1.08
N ARG A 62 1.37 -9.26 -1.99
CA ARG A 62 2.45 -8.28 -1.75
C ARG A 62 2.10 -7.34 -0.60
N LEU A 63 0.86 -6.83 -0.57
CA LEU A 63 0.37 -5.99 0.52
C LEU A 63 0.40 -6.73 1.87
N ALA A 64 -0.05 -7.99 1.88
CA ALA A 64 -0.01 -8.84 3.06
C ALA A 64 1.42 -9.11 3.53
N LYS A 65 2.35 -9.36 2.60
CA LYS A 65 3.77 -9.56 2.90
C LYS A 65 4.38 -8.30 3.55
N LEU A 66 4.20 -7.13 2.94
CA LEU A 66 4.67 -5.86 3.51
C LEU A 66 4.09 -5.60 4.91
N SER A 67 2.79 -5.86 5.09
CA SER A 67 2.14 -5.72 6.39
C SER A 67 2.68 -6.71 7.43
N THR A 68 3.06 -7.92 7.01
CA THR A 68 3.66 -8.94 7.87
C THR A 68 5.09 -8.60 8.22
N GLU A 69 5.89 -8.11 7.27
CA GLU A 69 7.26 -7.64 7.52
C GLU A 69 7.27 -6.45 8.50
N LEU A 70 6.32 -5.50 8.36
CA LEU A 70 6.11 -4.42 9.32
C LEU A 70 5.66 -4.92 10.71
N ARG A 71 4.81 -5.96 10.75
CA ARG A 71 4.35 -6.58 12.01
C ARG A 71 5.44 -7.40 12.71
N VAL A 72 6.34 -8.01 11.94
CA VAL A 72 7.50 -8.76 12.46
C VAL A 72 8.53 -7.81 13.06
N TRP A 73 8.74 -6.62 12.47
CA TRP A 73 9.62 -5.60 13.05
C TRP A 73 9.05 -4.98 14.34
N THR A 74 7.72 -4.84 14.43
CA THR A 74 7.04 -4.26 15.60
C THR A 74 6.78 -5.25 16.74
N ARG A 75 7.24 -6.50 16.63
CA ARG A 75 7.43 -7.35 17.80
C ARG A 75 8.84 -7.10 18.35
N PRO A 76 9.04 -6.20 19.34
CA PRO A 76 10.21 -6.36 20.18
C PRO A 76 10.10 -7.77 20.74
N PHE A 77 11.18 -8.53 20.55
CA PHE A 77 11.45 -9.81 21.16
C PHE A 77 10.90 -9.78 22.60
N GLN A 78 9.66 -10.24 22.82
CA GLN A 78 9.16 -10.42 24.17
C GLN A 78 9.82 -11.69 24.64
N GLY A 79 11.06 -11.53 25.10
CA GLY A 79 11.72 -12.50 25.93
C GLY A 79 10.76 -12.83 27.06
N ARG A 80 10.22 -14.04 27.04
CA ARG A 80 9.74 -14.63 28.28
C ARG A 80 10.96 -15.27 28.95
N PRO A 81 11.25 -14.89 30.20
CA PRO A 81 12.36 -15.42 30.96
C PRO A 81 12.09 -16.87 31.37
N VAL A 82 13.19 -17.56 31.63
CA VAL A 82 13.33 -18.90 32.21
C VAL A 82 12.28 -19.26 33.26
N HIS A 83 11.77 -20.49 33.18
CA HIS A 83 11.54 -21.31 34.36
C HIS A 83 11.67 -22.79 34.03
#